data_AF-A0A7Y2SLZ4-F1
#
_entry.id   AF-A0A7Y2SLZ4-F1
#
_cell.length_a   1.000
_cell.length_b   1.000
_cell.length_c   1.000
_cell.angle_alpha   90.00
_cell.angle_beta   90.00
_cell.angle_gamma   90.00
#
_symmetry.space_group_name_H-M   'P 1'
#
loop_
_entity.id
_entity.type
_entity.pdbx_description
1 polymer ?
#
loop_
_entity_poly.entity_id
_entity_poly.type
_entity_poly.pdbx_seq_one_letter_code
_entity_poly.pdbx_strand_id
1 'polypeptide(L)'
;MSEDIRPDELEEERADEEMTPKALTAFEQYYALGPKRSLRCQATETGTALRQLERWSARYDWPKLARERHAEEVATARAAVRLEAATLARRRLRNAQLMQEAGLTIFSLAKLTDMDPDAARKALPDARYLLVEGMRAERLELGEASENASSIVPPKPIGEMSDEELAAFALMLEQAA
;
A
#
# COMPACT_ATOMS: atom_id res chain seq x y z
N MET A 1 -39.72 70.90 -3.15
CA MET A 1 -40.10 69.57 -2.64
C MET A 1 -38.97 68.64 -3.04
N SER A 2 -38.08 68.36 -2.10
CA SER A 2 -36.93 67.48 -2.30
C SER A 2 -37.42 66.04 -2.23
N GLU A 3 -37.29 65.30 -3.34
CA GLU A 3 -37.40 63.85 -3.30
C GLU A 3 -36.11 63.29 -2.71
N ASP A 4 -36.27 62.80 -1.48
CA ASP A 4 -35.28 62.15 -0.66
C ASP A 4 -34.99 60.75 -1.25
N ILE A 5 -34.02 60.70 -2.17
CA ILE A 5 -33.48 59.44 -2.68
C ILE A 5 -32.62 58.84 -1.56
N ARG A 6 -33.16 57.82 -0.89
CA ARG A 6 -32.45 57.05 0.14
C ARG A 6 -31.21 56.40 -0.48
N PRO A 7 -30.00 56.63 0.06
CA PRO A 7 -28.77 56.06 -0.46
C PRO A 7 -28.52 54.66 0.16
N ASP A 8 -29.47 53.73 0.03
CA ASP A 8 -29.39 52.43 0.73
C ASP A 8 -29.76 51.21 -0.16
N GLU A 9 -29.74 51.35 -1.49
CA GLU A 9 -30.12 50.25 -2.41
C GLU A 9 -29.05 49.84 -3.43
N LEU A 10 -27.78 50.20 -3.24
CA LEU A 10 -26.71 49.74 -4.13
C LEU A 10 -25.43 49.38 -3.36
N GLU A 11 -25.54 48.54 -2.33
CA GLU A 11 -24.43 47.64 -2.06
C GLU A 11 -24.43 46.58 -3.16
N GLU A 12 -23.74 46.90 -4.27
CA GLU A 12 -23.18 45.91 -5.17
C GLU A 12 -22.33 44.96 -4.31
N GLU A 13 -22.96 43.90 -3.82
CA GLU A 13 -22.35 42.81 -3.08
C GLU A 13 -21.32 42.18 -4.03
N ARG A 14 -20.09 42.71 -3.97
CA ARG A 14 -18.94 42.20 -4.71
C ARG A 14 -18.93 40.70 -4.50
N ALA A 15 -18.78 39.97 -5.61
CA ALA A 15 -18.55 38.55 -5.61
C ALA A 15 -17.21 38.28 -4.90
N ASP A 16 -17.22 38.32 -3.57
CA ASP A 16 -16.18 37.69 -2.78
C ASP A 16 -16.36 36.19 -3.05
N GLU A 17 -15.47 35.65 -3.89
CA GLU A 17 -15.39 34.23 -4.27
C GLU A 17 -15.09 33.34 -3.05
N GLU A 18 -14.62 33.94 -1.96
CA GLU A 18 -14.27 33.24 -0.72
C GLU A 18 -15.49 33.02 0.19
N MET A 19 -15.57 31.81 0.72
CA MET A 19 -16.66 31.41 1.60
C MET A 19 -16.52 32.09 2.97
N THR A 20 -17.54 32.85 3.37
CA THR A 20 -17.54 33.51 4.69
C THR A 20 -17.28 32.51 5.84
N PRO A 21 -16.67 32.91 6.97
CA PRO A 21 -16.37 31.99 8.07
C PRO A 21 -17.59 31.22 8.59
N LYS A 22 -18.78 31.85 8.61
CA LYS A 22 -20.03 31.19 9.00
C LYS A 22 -20.47 30.13 8.00
N ALA A 23 -20.36 30.42 6.71
CA ALA A 23 -20.67 29.47 5.65
C ALA A 23 -19.67 28.31 5.62
N LEU A 24 -18.38 28.56 5.91
CA LEU A 24 -17.36 27.52 6.05
C LEU A 24 -17.67 26.58 7.22
N THR A 25 -17.97 27.12 8.41
CA THR A 25 -18.37 26.31 9.56
C THR A 25 -19.62 25.46 9.25
N ALA A 26 -20.60 26.05 8.56
CA ALA A 26 -21.80 25.32 8.14
C ALA A 26 -21.46 24.25 7.09
N PHE A 27 -20.53 24.50 6.17
CA PHE A 27 -20.06 23.49 5.22
C PHE A 27 -19.37 22.33 5.93
N GLU A 28 -18.51 22.57 6.93
CA GLU A 28 -17.86 21.51 7.69
C GLU A 28 -18.90 20.61 8.41
N GLN A 29 -19.93 21.22 9.00
CA GLN A 29 -21.04 20.47 9.62
C GLN A 29 -21.81 19.66 8.57
N TYR A 30 -22.09 20.26 7.41
CA TYR A 30 -22.71 19.55 6.29
C TYR A 30 -21.85 18.36 5.86
N TYR A 31 -20.54 18.55 5.66
CA TYR A 31 -19.61 17.51 5.24
C TYR A 31 -19.55 16.35 6.24
N ALA A 32 -19.52 16.67 7.54
CA ALA A 32 -19.46 15.71 8.65
C ALA A 32 -20.66 14.75 8.70
N LEU A 33 -21.82 15.12 8.11
CA LEU A 33 -22.98 14.20 7.99
C LEU A 33 -22.70 13.00 7.08
N GLY A 34 -21.61 13.01 6.30
CA GLY A 34 -21.18 11.88 5.49
C GLY A 34 -22.24 11.41 4.48
N PRO A 35 -22.53 10.10 4.36
CA PRO A 35 -23.51 9.60 3.41
C PRO A 35 -24.95 10.08 3.64
N LYS A 36 -25.27 10.56 4.85
CA LYS A 36 -26.61 11.07 5.22
C LYS A 36 -26.75 12.59 4.99
N ARG A 37 -25.76 13.19 4.32
CA ARG A 37 -25.70 14.62 3.96
C ARG A 37 -27.03 15.13 3.43
N SER A 38 -27.65 16.05 4.17
CA SER A 38 -28.87 16.75 3.79
C SER A 38 -28.95 18.08 4.53
N LEU A 39 -29.27 19.15 3.79
CA LEU A 39 -29.43 20.48 4.39
C LEU A 39 -30.56 20.51 5.42
N ARG A 40 -31.59 19.69 5.24
CA ARG A 40 -32.68 19.55 6.22
C ARG A 40 -32.19 18.89 7.51
N CYS A 41 -31.38 17.84 7.40
CA CYS A 41 -30.79 17.16 8.56
C CYS A 41 -29.92 18.15 9.35
N GLN A 42 -29.05 18.88 8.65
CA GLN A 42 -28.21 19.91 9.25
C GLN A 42 -29.02 21.04 9.92
N ALA A 43 -30.08 21.52 9.27
CA ALA A 43 -30.94 22.56 9.81
C ALA A 43 -31.59 22.11 11.14
N THR A 44 -32.05 20.85 11.20
CA THR A 44 -32.60 20.26 12.42
C THR A 44 -31.56 20.11 13.53
N GLU A 45 -30.33 19.69 13.20
CA GLU A 45 -29.27 19.47 14.20
C GLU A 45 -28.67 20.76 14.75
N THR A 46 -28.52 21.79 13.91
CA THR A 46 -27.80 23.02 14.27
C THR A 46 -28.73 24.18 14.62
N GLY A 47 -30.02 24.06 14.33
CA GLY A 47 -30.99 25.14 14.47
C GLY A 47 -30.83 26.27 13.43
N THR A 48 -29.94 26.10 12.45
CA THR A 48 -29.74 27.08 11.37
C THR A 48 -30.93 27.08 10.42
N ALA A 49 -31.38 28.27 10.00
CA ALA A 49 -32.49 28.39 9.07
C ALA A 49 -32.19 27.69 7.73
N LEU A 50 -33.08 26.78 7.31
CA LEU A 50 -32.89 25.99 6.08
C LEU A 50 -32.64 26.87 4.84
N ARG A 51 -33.40 27.95 4.68
CA ARG A 51 -33.23 28.90 3.55
C ARG A 51 -31.82 29.50 3.48
N GLN A 52 -31.20 29.74 4.64
CA GLN A 52 -29.84 30.27 4.70
C GLN A 52 -28.82 29.22 4.26
N LEU A 53 -28.99 27.97 4.70
CA LEU A 53 -28.17 26.84 4.25
C LEU A 53 -28.32 26.58 2.76
N GLU A 54 -29.55 26.65 2.21
CA GLU A 54 -29.81 26.52 0.77
C GLU A 54 -29.09 27.61 -0.03
N ARG A 55 -29.16 28.87 0.43
CA ARG A 55 -28.47 29.99 -0.21
C ARG A 55 -26.95 29.80 -0.22
N TRP A 56 -26.36 29.40 0.91
CA TRP A 56 -24.92 29.13 0.98
C TRP A 56 -24.51 27.92 0.14
N SER A 57 -25.25 26.83 0.24
CA SER A 57 -25.02 25.61 -0.54
C SER A 57 -25.03 25.89 -2.04
N ALA A 58 -25.98 26.69 -2.52
CA ALA A 58 -26.06 27.09 -3.92
C ALA A 58 -24.94 28.06 -4.32
N ARG A 59 -24.64 29.08 -3.49
CA ARG A 59 -23.60 30.08 -3.78
C ARG A 59 -22.20 29.46 -3.90
N TYR A 60 -21.88 28.49 -3.04
CA TYR A 60 -20.54 27.88 -2.96
C TYR A 60 -20.48 26.45 -3.53
N ASP A 61 -21.56 25.97 -4.15
CA ASP A 61 -21.67 24.61 -4.70
C ASP A 61 -21.16 23.52 -3.74
N TRP A 62 -21.74 23.49 -2.54
CA TRP A 62 -21.36 22.50 -1.50
C TRP A 62 -21.39 21.04 -1.99
N PRO A 63 -22.34 20.61 -2.83
CA PRO A 63 -22.32 19.25 -3.38
C PRO A 63 -21.08 18.95 -4.24
N LYS A 64 -20.56 19.93 -4.98
CA LYS A 64 -19.31 19.79 -5.73
C LYS A 64 -18.10 19.77 -4.79
N LEU A 65 -17.98 20.74 -3.89
CA LEU A 65 -16.88 20.79 -2.92
C LEU A 65 -16.78 19.52 -2.08
N ALA A 66 -17.92 18.99 -1.63
CA ALA A 66 -17.96 17.74 -0.86
C ALA A 66 -17.51 16.52 -1.68
N ARG A 67 -17.78 16.49 -3.00
CA ARG A 67 -17.29 15.42 -3.88
C ARG A 67 -15.80 15.52 -4.13
N GLU A 68 -15.30 16.72 -4.38
CA GLU A 68 -13.88 16.99 -4.62
C GLU A 68 -13.03 16.65 -3.39
N ARG A 69 -13.44 17.13 -2.21
CA ARG A 69 -12.79 16.79 -0.94
C ARG A 69 -12.80 15.28 -0.68
N HIS A 70 -13.94 14.62 -0.90
CA HIS A 70 -14.01 13.16 -0.73
C HIS A 70 -13.09 12.42 -1.72
N ALA A 71 -13.01 12.87 -2.97
CA ALA A 71 -12.11 12.28 -3.96
C ALA A 71 -10.64 12.44 -3.57
N GLU A 72 -10.26 13.60 -3.02
CA GLU A 72 -8.91 13.86 -2.51
C GLU A 72 -8.58 13.00 -1.28
N GLU A 73 -9.50 12.88 -0.33
CA GLU A 73 -9.36 11.98 0.84
C GLU A 73 -9.18 10.52 0.40
N VAL A 74 -9.94 10.06 -0.61
CA VAL A 74 -9.79 8.71 -1.16
C VAL A 74 -8.45 8.56 -1.90
N ALA A 75 -8.04 9.56 -2.67
CA ALA A 75 -6.77 9.53 -3.40
C ALA A 75 -5.57 9.48 -2.45
N THR A 76 -5.57 10.31 -1.41
CA THR A 76 -4.53 10.35 -0.37
C THR A 76 -4.49 9.06 0.43
N ALA A 77 -5.63 8.51 0.84
CA ALA A 77 -5.71 7.21 1.52
C ALA A 77 -5.15 6.09 0.64
N ARG A 78 -5.50 6.06 -0.65
CA ARG A 78 -4.95 5.07 -1.60
C ARG A 78 -3.45 5.22 -1.79
N ALA A 79 -2.94 6.45 -1.86
CA ALA A 79 -1.50 6.70 -1.96
C ALA A 79 -0.75 6.21 -0.72
N ALA A 80 -1.29 6.46 0.48
CA ALA A 80 -0.72 5.97 1.73
C ALA A 80 -0.66 4.43 1.77
N VAL A 81 -1.77 3.75 1.44
CA VAL A 81 -1.84 2.28 1.38
C VAL A 81 -0.80 1.72 0.38
N ARG A 82 -0.63 2.34 -0.78
CA ARG A 82 0.38 1.92 -1.77
C ARG A 82 1.80 2.09 -1.24
N LEU A 83 2.08 3.18 -0.56
CA LEU A 83 3.39 3.45 0.03
C LEU A 83 3.73 2.43 1.13
N GLU A 84 2.76 2.14 2.01
CA GLU A 84 2.91 1.12 3.04
C GLU A 84 3.13 -0.27 2.44
N ALA A 85 2.34 -0.65 1.42
CA ALA A 85 2.52 -1.90 0.70
C ALA A 85 3.90 -2.01 0.05
N ALA A 86 4.37 -0.95 -0.62
CA ALA A 86 5.71 -0.90 -1.23
C ALA A 86 6.83 -0.94 -0.18
N THR A 87 6.60 -0.41 1.02
CA THR A 87 7.56 -0.47 2.13
C THR A 87 7.63 -1.88 2.72
N LEU A 88 6.48 -2.53 2.89
CA LEU A 88 6.40 -3.90 3.36
C LEU A 88 7.05 -4.87 2.36
N ALA A 89 6.76 -4.72 1.07
CA ALA A 89 7.36 -5.53 0.01
C ALA A 89 8.89 -5.43 0.02
N ARG A 90 9.45 -4.21 0.13
CA ARG A 90 10.89 -3.98 0.25
C ARG A 90 11.49 -4.68 1.48
N ARG A 91 10.81 -4.65 2.63
CA ARG A 91 11.27 -5.34 3.84
C ARG A 91 11.26 -6.86 3.66
N ARG A 92 10.21 -7.41 3.08
CA ARG A 92 10.11 -8.85 2.80
C ARG A 92 11.16 -9.32 1.82
N LEU A 93 11.40 -8.56 0.75
CA LEU A 93 12.47 -8.82 -0.20
C LEU A 93 13.85 -8.80 0.49
N ARG A 94 14.10 -7.83 1.36
CA ARG A 94 15.36 -7.80 2.13
C ARG A 94 15.51 -9.02 3.04
N ASN A 95 14.43 -9.43 3.72
CA ASN A 95 14.45 -10.63 4.56
C ASN A 95 14.71 -11.90 3.74
N ALA A 96 14.10 -12.00 2.56
CA ALA A 96 14.34 -13.09 1.61
C ALA A 96 15.82 -13.15 1.20
N GLN A 97 16.42 -12.02 0.85
CA GLN A 97 17.85 -11.93 0.55
C GLN A 97 18.73 -12.31 1.74
N LEU A 98 18.39 -11.88 2.96
CA LEU A 98 19.12 -12.27 4.17
C LEU A 98 19.05 -13.78 4.43
N MET A 99 17.90 -14.42 4.16
CA MET A 99 17.79 -15.88 4.25
C MET A 99 18.69 -16.57 3.22
N GLN A 100 18.74 -16.04 2.00
CA GLN A 100 19.63 -16.55 0.97
C GLN A 100 21.11 -16.38 1.35
N GLU A 101 21.50 -15.18 1.79
CA GLU A 101 22.85 -14.85 2.29
C GLU A 101 23.23 -15.79 3.47
N ALA A 102 22.32 -16.06 4.40
CA ALA A 102 22.55 -16.97 5.51
C ALA A 102 22.74 -18.43 5.04
N GLY A 103 21.92 -18.89 4.09
CA GLY A 103 22.09 -20.20 3.46
C GLY A 103 23.45 -20.34 2.78
N LEU A 104 23.83 -19.36 1.95
CA LEU A 104 25.15 -19.30 1.31
C LEU A 104 26.30 -19.22 2.32
N THR A 105 26.09 -18.52 3.44
CA THR A 105 27.07 -18.43 4.52
C THR A 105 27.28 -19.81 5.15
N ILE A 106 26.21 -20.58 5.39
CA ILE A 106 26.35 -21.96 5.85
C ILE A 106 27.08 -22.80 4.81
N PHE A 107 26.79 -22.66 3.52
CA PHE A 107 27.52 -23.37 2.45
C PHE A 107 29.02 -23.01 2.39
N SER A 108 29.37 -21.74 2.54
CA SER A 108 30.75 -21.24 2.44
C SER A 108 31.57 -21.51 3.70
N LEU A 109 31.00 -21.30 4.89
CA LEU A 109 31.62 -21.67 6.17
C LEU A 109 31.77 -23.18 6.29
N ALA A 110 30.87 -23.94 5.66
CA ALA A 110 30.92 -25.38 5.71
C ALA A 110 32.16 -25.96 5.04
N LYS A 111 32.90 -25.22 4.18
CA LYS A 111 34.02 -25.73 3.36
C LYS A 111 33.83 -27.22 3.11
N LEU A 112 32.77 -27.62 2.39
CA LEU A 112 32.15 -28.95 2.52
C LEU A 112 33.12 -30.14 2.44
N THR A 113 34.28 -29.96 1.82
CA THR A 113 35.42 -30.87 1.76
C THR A 113 36.18 -31.09 3.08
N ASP A 114 36.17 -30.12 4.01
CA ASP A 114 36.94 -30.09 5.25
C ASP A 114 36.06 -30.31 6.51
N MET A 115 34.73 -30.33 6.36
CA MET A 115 33.80 -30.55 7.46
C MET A 115 33.68 -32.03 7.85
N ASP A 116 33.53 -32.27 9.14
CA ASP A 116 33.11 -33.59 9.64
C ASP A 116 31.77 -34.00 9.00
N PRO A 117 31.64 -35.23 8.43
CA PRO A 117 30.44 -35.65 7.72
C PRO A 117 29.14 -35.55 8.53
N ASP A 118 29.19 -35.75 9.84
CA ASP A 118 28.00 -35.67 10.69
C ASP A 118 27.58 -34.21 10.94
N ALA A 119 28.53 -33.29 11.04
CA ALA A 119 28.25 -31.87 11.07
C ALA A 119 27.67 -31.38 9.73
N ALA A 120 28.18 -31.86 8.60
CA ALA A 120 27.70 -31.49 7.27
C ALA A 120 26.25 -31.96 7.05
N ARG A 121 25.93 -33.20 7.45
CA ARG A 121 24.57 -33.75 7.40
C ARG A 121 23.55 -32.94 8.21
N LYS A 122 23.99 -32.25 9.27
CA LYS A 122 23.12 -31.38 10.09
C LYS A 122 22.94 -29.99 9.48
N ALA A 123 24.00 -29.40 8.94
CA ALA A 123 23.98 -28.00 8.46
C ALA A 123 23.42 -27.84 7.04
N LEU A 124 23.63 -28.82 6.15
CA LEU A 124 23.20 -28.75 4.75
C LEU A 124 21.68 -28.67 4.55
N PRO A 125 20.84 -29.42 5.30
CA PRO A 125 19.39 -29.29 5.18
C PRO A 125 18.89 -27.88 5.53
N ASP A 126 19.42 -27.28 6.59
CA ASP A 126 19.06 -25.93 7.03
C ASP A 126 19.51 -24.87 6.01
N ALA A 127 20.72 -25.00 5.47
CA ALA A 127 21.21 -24.13 4.41
C ALA A 127 20.32 -24.18 3.16
N ARG A 128 19.97 -25.40 2.71
CA ARG A 128 19.08 -25.62 1.57
C ARG A 128 17.70 -25.01 1.84
N TYR A 129 17.15 -25.22 3.04
CA TYR A 129 15.86 -24.67 3.42
C TYR A 129 15.85 -23.14 3.34
N LEU A 130 16.86 -22.49 3.92
CA LEU A 130 16.99 -21.03 3.91
C LEU A 130 17.10 -20.46 2.49
N LEU A 131 17.88 -21.09 1.60
CA LEU A 131 17.98 -20.69 0.19
C LEU A 131 16.63 -20.84 -0.53
N VAL A 132 15.98 -21.99 -0.41
CA VAL A 132 14.73 -22.29 -1.13
C VAL A 132 13.61 -21.38 -0.68
N GLU A 133 13.45 -21.19 0.63
CA GLU A 133 12.42 -20.31 1.17
C GLU A 133 12.71 -18.84 0.89
N GLY A 134 13.98 -18.42 0.94
CA GLY A 134 14.39 -17.08 0.51
C GLY A 134 14.06 -16.82 -0.97
N MET A 135 14.37 -17.74 -1.88
CA MET A 135 14.04 -17.60 -3.30
C MET A 135 12.52 -17.61 -3.55
N ARG A 136 11.76 -18.45 -2.84
CA ARG A 136 10.29 -18.48 -2.93
C ARG A 136 9.67 -17.15 -2.49
N ALA A 137 10.13 -16.61 -1.37
CA ALA A 137 9.67 -15.33 -0.85
C ALA A 137 10.00 -14.17 -1.80
N GLU A 138 11.19 -14.14 -2.38
CA GLU A 138 11.58 -13.14 -3.38
C GLU A 138 10.70 -13.20 -4.64
N ARG A 139 10.48 -14.38 -5.21
CA ARG A 139 9.64 -14.55 -6.40
C ARG A 139 8.20 -14.11 -6.17
N LEU A 140 7.65 -14.45 -5.00
CA LEU A 140 6.30 -14.02 -4.61
C LEU A 140 6.18 -12.49 -4.56
N GLU A 141 7.16 -11.80 -3.99
CA GLU A 141 7.15 -10.33 -3.87
C GLU A 141 7.45 -9.62 -5.21
N LEU A 142 8.14 -10.26 -6.14
CA LEU A 142 8.35 -9.77 -7.52
C LEU A 142 7.14 -10.01 -8.44
N GLY A 143 6.09 -10.68 -7.95
CA GLY A 143 4.89 -10.98 -8.72
C GLY A 143 5.13 -12.06 -9.79
N GLU A 144 6.23 -12.80 -9.70
CA GLU A 144 6.42 -13.99 -10.50
C GLU A 144 5.54 -15.10 -9.91
N ALA A 145 4.51 -15.52 -10.66
CA ALA A 145 3.65 -16.62 -10.25
C ALA A 145 4.52 -17.83 -9.85
N SER A 146 4.44 -18.21 -8.57
CA SER A 146 5.07 -19.42 -8.03
C SER A 146 4.55 -20.71 -8.70
N GLU A 147 3.48 -20.60 -9.49
CA GLU A 147 2.77 -21.69 -10.14
C GLU A 147 3.64 -22.48 -11.14
N ASN A 148 4.64 -21.86 -11.77
CA ASN A 148 5.51 -22.54 -12.74
C ASN A 148 6.71 -23.29 -12.10
N ALA A 149 6.96 -23.13 -10.80
CA ALA A 149 8.03 -23.85 -10.11
C ALA A 149 7.70 -25.34 -9.88
N SER A 150 6.44 -25.75 -10.09
CA SER A 150 6.01 -27.14 -10.04
C SER A 150 6.59 -28.00 -11.18
N SER A 151 7.14 -27.38 -12.24
CA SER A 151 7.79 -28.09 -13.35
C SER A 151 9.29 -28.36 -13.15
N ILE A 152 9.92 -27.70 -12.17
CA ILE A 152 11.29 -28.03 -11.78
C ILE A 152 11.16 -29.14 -10.75
N VAL A 153 11.16 -30.39 -11.20
CA VAL A 153 11.32 -31.54 -10.33
C VAL A 153 12.54 -31.25 -9.47
N PRO A 154 12.39 -31.04 -8.14
CA PRO A 154 13.54 -30.77 -7.31
C PRO A 154 14.49 -31.96 -7.47
N PRO A 155 15.79 -31.73 -7.70
CA PRO A 155 16.74 -32.82 -7.82
C PRO A 155 16.58 -33.69 -6.58
N LYS A 156 16.57 -35.01 -6.81
CA LYS A 156 16.42 -36.04 -5.80
C LYS A 156 17.31 -35.68 -4.60
N PRO A 157 16.86 -35.80 -3.34
CA PRO A 157 17.71 -35.50 -2.19
C PRO A 157 19.06 -36.22 -2.32
N ILE A 158 20.17 -35.56 -2.02
CA ILE A 158 21.52 -36.10 -2.20
C ILE A 158 21.70 -37.49 -1.55
N GLY A 159 21.06 -37.72 -0.39
CA GLY A 159 21.09 -39.02 0.30
C GLY A 159 20.28 -40.15 -0.37
N GLU A 160 19.50 -39.82 -1.40
CA GLU A 160 18.69 -40.75 -2.19
C GLU A 160 19.21 -40.89 -3.64
N MET A 161 20.25 -40.14 -4.01
CA MET A 161 20.91 -40.25 -5.31
C MET A 161 21.77 -41.51 -5.37
N SER A 162 21.77 -42.22 -6.51
CA SER A 162 22.79 -43.22 -6.78
C SER A 162 24.16 -42.56 -7.00
N ASP A 163 25.24 -43.33 -6.92
CA ASP A 163 26.60 -42.81 -7.13
C ASP A 163 26.78 -42.19 -8.54
N GLU A 164 26.09 -42.75 -9.54
CA GLU A 164 26.06 -42.21 -10.91
C GLU A 164 25.26 -40.89 -10.99
N GLU A 165 24.12 -40.81 -10.29
CA GLU A 165 23.29 -39.59 -10.21
C GLU A 165 24.05 -38.46 -9.48
N LEU A 166 24.80 -38.79 -8.43
CA LEU A 166 25.59 -37.85 -7.66
C LEU A 166 26.77 -37.30 -8.48
N ALA A 167 27.46 -38.16 -9.23
CA ALA A 167 28.57 -37.77 -10.11
C ALA A 167 28.10 -36.84 -11.24
N ALA A 168 26.95 -37.14 -11.86
CA ALA A 168 26.36 -36.29 -12.89
C ALA A 168 25.91 -34.93 -12.32
N PHE A 169 25.35 -34.92 -11.10
CA PHE A 169 24.93 -33.69 -10.44
C PHE A 169 26.12 -32.79 -10.06
N ALA A 170 27.23 -33.37 -9.58
CA ALA A 170 28.46 -32.62 -9.29
C ALA A 170 29.07 -31.99 -10.56
N LEU A 171 29.10 -32.73 -11.67
CA LEU A 171 29.61 -32.24 -12.95
C LEU A 171 28.76 -31.09 -13.53
N MET A 172 27.45 -31.14 -13.34
CA MET A 172 26.53 -30.07 -13.74
C MET A 172 26.80 -28.77 -12.97
N LEU A 173 27.12 -28.87 -11.67
CA LEU A 173 27.41 -27.71 -10.83
C LEU A 173 28.77 -27.07 -11.17
N GLU A 174 29.78 -27.86 -11.55
CA GLU A 174 31.09 -27.33 -11.99
C GLU A 174 31.01 -26.56 -13.32
N GLN A 175 30.09 -26.95 -14.23
CA GLN A 175 29.91 -26.28 -15.52
C GLN A 175 29.07 -25.00 -15.44
N ALA A 176 28.34 -24.81 -14.33
CA ALA A 176 27.48 -23.64 -14.10
C ALA A 176 28.17 -22.53 -13.29
N ALA A 177 29.39 -22.75 -12.82
CA ALA A 177 30.26 -21.78 -12.13
C ALA A 177 31.21 -21.08 -13.10
#